data_AF-A0A7R8UNC1-F1
#
_entry.id   AF-A0A7R8UNC1-F1
#
_cell.length_a   1.000
_cell.length_b   1.000
_cell.length_c   1.000
_cell.angle_alpha   90.00
_cell.angle_beta   90.00
_cell.angle_gamma   90.00
#
_symmetry.space_group_name_H-M   'P 1'
#
loop_
_entity.id
_entity.type
_entity.pdbx_description
1 polymer ?
#
loop_
_entity_poly.entity_id
_entity_poly.type
_entity_poly.pdbx_seq_one_letter_code
_entity_poly.pdbx_strand_id
1 'polypeptide(L)'
;MVSCESVLPYERKHPIILPYKSPLADLVISKARQQILHGGNTLTLESIRQRFWILNGLKAVKAHIHKCVKCHRQKAEAAKQLMGMLSKDGVTISPPFFHSGVIHLGVATEPTLVALLAAFKPFVARRGSVAHIYGDNATNFIGASKILVKGYQHDKTTDDVIGKLQRVGTESDFNTPASLHFGRLWEAGVKSMKHHLRRVSQYRKISKA
;
A
#
# COMPACT_ATOMS: atom_id res chain seq x y z
N MET A 1 -70.18 -4.64 -2.96
CA MET A 1 -68.99 -5.48 -2.70
C MET A 1 -67.93 -5.09 -3.72
N VAL A 2 -66.94 -4.28 -3.34
CA VAL A 2 -65.83 -3.92 -4.24
C VAL A 2 -64.76 -4.98 -4.05
N SER A 3 -64.62 -5.90 -5.00
CA SER A 3 -63.51 -6.84 -5.02
C SER A 3 -62.22 -6.04 -5.23
N CYS A 4 -61.39 -6.00 -4.20
CA CYS A 4 -60.08 -5.36 -4.22
C CYS A 4 -59.09 -6.26 -4.98
N GLU A 5 -59.23 -6.33 -6.30
CA GLU A 5 -58.25 -7.02 -7.13
C GLU A 5 -57.05 -6.12 -7.38
N SER A 6 -55.87 -6.52 -6.93
CA SER A 6 -54.63 -5.79 -7.18
C SER A 6 -54.28 -5.80 -8.67
N VAL A 7 -53.79 -4.69 -9.23
CA VAL A 7 -53.37 -4.55 -10.66
C VAL A 7 -52.03 -5.25 -10.94
N LEU A 8 -51.70 -6.31 -10.19
CA LEU A 8 -50.44 -7.03 -10.35
C LEU A 8 -50.54 -8.11 -11.45
N PRO A 9 -49.45 -8.37 -12.19
CA PRO A 9 -49.38 -9.49 -13.11
C PRO A 9 -49.64 -10.83 -12.41
N TYR A 10 -50.25 -11.79 -13.13
CA TYR A 10 -50.60 -13.11 -12.61
C TYR A 10 -49.42 -13.81 -11.90
N GLU A 11 -48.24 -13.82 -12.53
CA GLU A 11 -47.00 -14.40 -12.00
C GLU A 11 -46.59 -13.84 -10.64
N ARG A 12 -46.86 -12.54 -10.40
CA ARG A 12 -46.51 -11.88 -9.13
C ARG A 12 -47.55 -12.15 -8.05
N LYS A 13 -48.81 -12.36 -8.44
CA LYS A 13 -49.89 -12.81 -7.54
C LYS A 13 -49.71 -14.27 -7.13
N HIS A 14 -49.16 -15.08 -8.04
CA HIS A 14 -49.01 -16.53 -7.87
C HIS A 14 -47.56 -16.98 -8.12
N PRO A 15 -46.60 -16.60 -7.25
CA PRO A 15 -45.21 -16.92 -7.45
C PRO A 15 -44.91 -18.41 -7.24
N ILE A 16 -43.99 -18.95 -8.02
CA ILE A 16 -43.53 -20.35 -7.88
C ILE A 16 -42.70 -20.47 -6.59
N ILE A 17 -43.14 -21.33 -5.67
CA ILE A 17 -42.47 -21.52 -4.38
C ILE A 17 -41.25 -22.44 -4.57
N LEU A 18 -40.09 -21.98 -4.10
CA LEU A 18 -38.84 -22.74 -4.15
C LEU A 18 -38.32 -23.04 -2.74
N PRO A 19 -37.85 -24.29 -2.49
CA PRO A 19 -37.30 -24.65 -1.20
C PRO A 19 -35.95 -23.96 -0.95
N TYR A 20 -35.70 -23.70 0.33
CA TYR A 20 -34.46 -23.12 0.81
C TYR A 20 -33.28 -24.07 0.51
N LYS A 21 -32.20 -23.56 -0.10
CA LYS A 21 -30.98 -24.30 -0.50
C LYS A 21 -31.15 -25.33 -1.65
N SER A 22 -32.11 -25.15 -2.55
CA SER A 22 -32.13 -25.94 -3.78
C SER A 22 -31.13 -25.41 -4.82
N PRO A 23 -30.54 -26.28 -5.66
CA PRO A 23 -29.69 -25.85 -6.78
C PRO A 23 -30.42 -24.88 -7.72
N LEU A 24 -31.72 -25.09 -7.91
CA LEU A 24 -32.57 -24.20 -8.72
C LEU A 24 -32.67 -22.80 -8.11
N ALA A 25 -32.83 -22.68 -6.78
CA ALA A 25 -32.84 -21.39 -6.11
C ALA A 25 -31.52 -20.62 -6.32
N ASP A 26 -30.38 -21.31 -6.26
CA ASP A 26 -29.06 -20.70 -6.53
C ASP A 26 -28.94 -20.20 -7.98
N LEU A 27 -29.44 -20.96 -8.95
CA LEU A 27 -29.45 -20.55 -10.37
C LEU A 27 -30.38 -19.36 -10.61
N VAL A 28 -31.57 -19.35 -10.00
CA VAL A 28 -32.52 -18.23 -10.08
C VAL A 28 -31.90 -16.96 -9.47
N ILE A 29 -31.26 -17.06 -8.30
CA ILE A 29 -30.58 -15.94 -7.67
C ILE A 29 -29.42 -15.45 -8.55
N SER A 30 -28.61 -16.35 -9.10
CA SER A 30 -27.50 -16.00 -10.00
C SER A 30 -27.98 -15.26 -11.24
N LYS A 31 -29.02 -15.77 -11.90
CA LYS A 31 -29.62 -15.15 -13.09
C LYS A 31 -30.20 -13.78 -12.79
N ALA A 32 -31.04 -13.66 -11.76
CA ALA A 32 -31.65 -12.39 -11.37
C ALA A 32 -30.58 -11.34 -11.08
N ARG A 33 -29.55 -11.72 -10.32
CA ARG A 33 -28.42 -10.87 -9.97
C ARG A 33 -27.60 -10.42 -11.17
N GLN A 34 -27.43 -11.26 -12.21
CA GLN A 34 -26.78 -10.86 -13.46
C GLN A 34 -27.63 -9.87 -14.25
N GLN A 35 -28.95 -10.06 -14.30
CA GLN A 35 -29.88 -9.16 -14.99
C GLN A 35 -29.92 -7.76 -14.37
N ILE A 36 -29.83 -7.66 -13.04
CA ILE A 36 -29.77 -6.37 -12.32
C ILE A 36 -28.34 -5.85 -12.09
N LEU A 37 -27.36 -6.36 -12.84
CA LEU A 37 -25.95 -5.92 -12.79
C LEU A 37 -25.34 -5.93 -11.37
N HIS A 38 -25.55 -7.01 -10.63
CA HIS A 38 -25.07 -7.18 -9.25
C HIS A 38 -25.65 -6.18 -8.24
N GLY A 39 -26.88 -5.72 -8.47
CA GLY A 39 -27.63 -4.91 -7.51
C GLY A 39 -27.73 -5.55 -6.11
N GLY A 40 -28.00 -4.69 -5.11
CA GLY A 40 -28.01 -5.09 -3.71
C GLY A 40 -29.07 -6.14 -3.35
N ASN A 41 -29.06 -6.56 -2.09
CA ASN A 41 -29.92 -7.64 -1.59
C ASN A 41 -31.42 -7.38 -1.85
N THR A 42 -31.88 -6.15 -1.59
CA THR A 42 -33.29 -5.75 -1.74
C THR A 42 -33.72 -5.79 -3.20
N LEU A 43 -32.90 -5.25 -4.11
CA LEU A 43 -33.20 -5.24 -5.54
C LEU A 43 -33.20 -6.66 -6.11
N THR A 44 -32.24 -7.50 -5.69
CA THR A 44 -32.18 -8.91 -6.08
C THR A 44 -33.42 -9.66 -5.61
N LEU A 45 -33.82 -9.44 -4.35
CA LEU A 45 -34.99 -10.10 -3.77
C LEU A 45 -36.29 -9.67 -4.47
N GLU A 46 -36.42 -8.39 -4.78
CA GLU A 46 -37.62 -7.87 -5.44
C GLU A 46 -37.74 -8.37 -6.89
N SER A 47 -36.62 -8.44 -7.62
CA SER A 47 -36.58 -9.04 -8.96
C SER A 47 -37.00 -10.52 -8.93
N ILE A 48 -36.55 -11.28 -7.92
CA ILE A 48 -36.95 -12.68 -7.74
C ILE A 48 -38.44 -12.79 -7.44
N ARG A 49 -38.97 -11.94 -6.55
CA ARG A 49 -40.38 -11.93 -6.13
C ARG A 49 -41.39 -11.63 -7.24
N GLN A 50 -40.94 -11.16 -8.40
CA GLN A 50 -41.82 -11.00 -9.57
C GLN A 50 -42.33 -12.34 -10.11
N ARG A 51 -41.62 -13.45 -9.86
CA ARG A 51 -41.96 -14.78 -10.42
C ARG A 51 -41.76 -15.95 -9.45
N PHE A 52 -40.86 -15.80 -8.48
CA PHE A 52 -40.47 -16.88 -7.58
C PHE A 52 -40.56 -16.46 -6.11
N TRP A 53 -40.98 -17.39 -5.25
CA TRP A 53 -41.00 -17.23 -3.81
C TRP A 53 -40.05 -18.24 -3.14
N ILE A 54 -38.82 -17.81 -2.86
CA ILE A 54 -37.84 -18.66 -2.18
C ILE A 54 -38.09 -18.63 -0.66
N LEU A 55 -38.26 -19.80 -0.04
CA LEU A 55 -38.33 -19.90 1.42
C LEU A 55 -37.04 -19.35 2.05
N ASN A 56 -37.17 -18.44 3.02
CA ASN A 56 -36.03 -17.68 3.58
C ASN A 56 -35.21 -16.92 2.50
N GLY A 57 -35.87 -16.36 1.48
CA GLY A 57 -35.23 -15.75 0.32
C GLY A 57 -34.16 -14.72 0.63
N LEU A 58 -34.33 -13.86 1.64
CA LEU A 58 -33.30 -12.89 2.01
C LEU A 58 -32.00 -13.57 2.49
N LYS A 59 -32.11 -14.67 3.23
CA LYS A 59 -30.96 -15.45 3.71
C LYS A 59 -30.25 -16.15 2.55
N ALA A 60 -31.02 -16.70 1.60
CA ALA A 60 -30.48 -17.32 0.40
C ALA A 60 -29.74 -16.30 -0.49
N VAL A 61 -30.35 -15.14 -0.74
CA VAL A 61 -29.75 -14.03 -1.50
C VAL A 61 -28.47 -13.54 -0.83
N LYS A 62 -28.50 -13.25 0.49
CA LYS A 62 -27.28 -12.86 1.23
C LYS A 62 -26.15 -13.88 1.08
N ALA A 63 -26.46 -15.16 1.28
CA ALA A 63 -25.48 -16.24 1.18
C ALA A 63 -24.85 -16.31 -0.22
N HIS A 64 -25.64 -16.11 -1.27
CA HIS A 64 -25.16 -16.09 -2.64
C HIS A 64 -24.29 -14.85 -2.94
N ILE A 65 -24.73 -13.67 -2.48
CA ILE A 65 -24.01 -12.40 -2.69
C ILE A 65 -22.63 -12.43 -2.01
N HIS A 66 -22.53 -12.99 -0.81
CA HIS A 66 -21.26 -13.13 -0.07
C HIS A 66 -20.22 -13.97 -0.82
N LYS A 67 -20.64 -14.95 -1.63
CA LYS A 67 -19.74 -15.80 -2.43
C LYS A 67 -19.33 -15.16 -3.76
N CYS A 68 -19.95 -14.05 -4.16
CA CYS A 68 -19.72 -13.49 -5.48
C CYS A 68 -18.53 -12.51 -5.51
N VAL A 69 -17.48 -12.89 -6.25
CA VAL A 69 -16.25 -12.12 -6.43
C VAL A 69 -16.51 -10.70 -6.93
N LYS A 70 -17.45 -10.51 -7.87
CA LYS A 70 -17.77 -9.17 -8.43
C LYS A 70 -18.33 -8.22 -7.37
N CYS A 71 -19.23 -8.70 -6.50
CA CYS A 71 -19.72 -7.88 -5.40
C CYS A 71 -18.67 -7.65 -4.33
N HIS A 72 -17.84 -8.65 -4.03
CA HIS A 72 -16.76 -8.47 -3.07
C HIS A 72 -15.78 -7.39 -3.52
N ARG A 73 -15.39 -7.38 -4.79
CA ARG A 73 -14.54 -6.34 -5.38
C ARG A 73 -15.19 -4.95 -5.36
N GLN A 74 -16.47 -4.85 -5.69
CA GLN A 74 -17.20 -3.57 -5.67
C GLN A 74 -17.43 -3.03 -4.26
N LYS A 75 -17.54 -3.92 -3.25
CA LYS A 75 -17.67 -3.55 -1.84
C LYS A 75 -16.31 -3.30 -1.17
N ALA A 76 -15.20 -3.56 -1.84
CA ALA A 76 -13.88 -3.35 -1.25
C ALA A 76 -13.72 -1.86 -0.91
N GLU A 77 -13.61 -1.55 0.37
CA GLU A 77 -13.30 -0.20 0.83
C GLU A 77 -11.90 0.18 0.36
N ALA A 78 -11.74 1.42 -0.11
CA ALA A 78 -10.42 1.96 -0.37
C ALA A 78 -9.60 1.84 0.92
N ALA A 79 -8.44 1.20 0.84
CA ALA A 79 -7.61 0.97 2.02
C ALA A 79 -7.38 2.30 2.75
N LYS A 80 -7.87 2.40 3.99
CA LYS A 80 -7.63 3.57 4.83
C LYS A 80 -6.13 3.70 5.00
N GLN A 81 -5.58 4.79 4.47
CA GLN A 81 -4.16 5.07 4.60
C GLN A 81 -3.84 5.30 6.09
N LEU A 82 -3.34 4.27 6.77
CA LEU A 82 -2.84 4.42 8.13
C LEU A 82 -1.64 5.34 8.08
N MET A 83 -1.65 6.40 8.90
CA MET A 83 -0.45 7.16 9.09
C MET A 83 0.52 6.32 9.94
N GLY A 84 1.50 5.70 9.30
CA GLY A 84 2.59 4.99 9.98
C GLY A 84 3.22 5.90 11.03
N MET A 85 3.53 5.31 12.19
CA MET A 85 4.14 6.02 13.30
C MET A 85 5.44 6.68 12.83
N LEU A 86 5.64 7.96 13.15
CA LEU A 86 6.94 8.59 12.99
C LEU A 86 7.97 7.74 13.74
N SER A 87 9.11 7.43 13.11
CA SER A 87 10.20 6.77 13.84
C SER A 87 10.56 7.61 15.05
N LYS A 88 10.75 6.97 16.21
CA LYS A 88 11.08 7.65 17.47
C LYS A 88 12.34 8.51 17.33
N ASP A 89 13.23 8.08 16.43
CA ASP A 89 14.47 8.72 16.00
C ASP A 89 14.29 10.16 15.50
N GLY A 90 13.12 10.50 14.95
CA GLY A 90 12.81 11.86 14.50
C GLY A 90 12.29 12.79 15.61
N VAL A 91 12.07 12.27 16.81
CA VAL A 91 11.45 12.97 17.95
C VAL A 91 12.43 13.08 19.14
N THR A 92 13.52 12.31 19.14
CA THR A 92 14.57 12.33 20.16
C THR A 92 15.70 13.28 19.80
N ILE A 93 16.18 14.06 20.78
CA ILE A 93 17.39 14.88 20.64
C ILE A 93 18.57 13.93 20.43
N SER A 94 19.27 14.07 19.30
CA SER A 94 20.45 13.28 18.96
C SER A 94 21.57 14.19 18.41
N PRO A 95 22.84 13.75 18.50
CA PRO A 95 23.94 14.49 17.89
C PRO A 95 23.73 14.71 16.38
N PRO A 96 24.28 15.79 15.80
CA PRO A 96 24.23 16.00 14.36
C PRO A 96 24.71 14.76 13.60
N PHE A 97 23.95 14.35 12.56
CA PHE A 97 24.22 13.19 11.72
C PHE A 97 24.15 11.81 12.42
N PHE A 98 23.64 11.73 13.65
CA PHE A 98 23.39 10.44 14.31
C PHE A 98 22.39 9.58 13.53
N HIS A 99 21.32 10.21 13.00
CA HIS A 99 20.40 9.63 12.02
C HIS A 99 20.57 10.36 10.67
N SER A 100 20.88 9.63 9.60
CA SER A 100 20.97 10.21 8.26
C SER A 100 20.16 9.43 7.24
N GLY A 101 19.43 10.18 6.42
CA GLY A 101 18.67 9.63 5.32
C GLY A 101 19.41 9.66 4.00
N VAL A 102 19.34 8.58 3.24
CA VAL A 102 19.95 8.49 1.91
C VAL A 102 18.86 8.52 0.85
N ILE A 103 18.99 9.48 -0.07
CA ILE A 103 18.07 9.65 -1.19
C ILE A 103 18.89 9.57 -2.47
N HIS A 104 18.53 8.66 -3.35
CA HIS A 104 19.06 8.64 -4.71
C HIS A 104 18.27 9.60 -5.60
N LEU A 105 18.98 10.50 -6.28
CA LEU A 105 18.41 11.46 -7.24
C LEU A 105 19.06 11.22 -8.60
N GLY A 106 18.39 10.43 -9.44
CA GLY A 106 18.90 10.09 -10.76
C GLY A 106 18.75 11.23 -11.77
N VAL A 107 19.84 11.52 -12.50
CA VAL A 107 19.76 11.99 -13.90
C VAL A 107 20.20 10.81 -14.76
N ALA A 108 19.22 10.02 -15.22
CA ALA A 108 19.37 8.93 -16.20
C ALA A 108 20.55 7.94 -16.02
N THR A 109 21.07 7.76 -14.81
CA THR A 109 22.12 6.79 -14.49
C THR A 109 21.55 5.76 -13.53
N GLU A 110 21.79 4.48 -13.84
CA GLU A 110 21.31 3.36 -13.02
C GLU A 110 21.83 3.50 -11.57
N PRO A 111 20.95 3.37 -10.56
CA PRO A 111 21.41 3.33 -9.18
C PRO A 111 22.34 2.14 -9.06
N THR A 112 23.64 2.38 -8.84
CA THR A 112 24.63 1.31 -8.72
C THR A 112 25.26 1.39 -7.34
N LEU A 113 25.48 0.23 -6.73
CA LEU A 113 26.21 0.08 -5.46
C LEU A 113 27.52 0.90 -5.40
N VAL A 114 28.32 0.87 -6.47
CA VAL A 114 29.60 1.58 -6.55
C VAL A 114 29.41 3.10 -6.47
N ALA A 115 28.39 3.63 -7.14
CA ALA A 115 28.08 5.06 -7.13
C ALA A 115 27.66 5.52 -5.73
N LEU A 116 26.91 4.69 -5.02
CA LEU A 116 26.52 4.96 -3.64
C LEU A 116 27.72 4.98 -2.70
N LEU A 117 28.62 3.99 -2.79
CA LEU A 117 29.85 3.96 -1.98
C LEU A 117 30.77 5.15 -2.29
N ALA A 118 30.89 5.54 -3.56
CA ALA A 118 31.67 6.69 -3.99
C ALA A 118 31.12 8.02 -3.47
N ALA A 119 29.79 8.15 -3.34
CA ALA A 119 29.16 9.32 -2.74
C ALA A 119 29.24 9.32 -1.21
N PHE A 120 29.21 8.14 -0.59
CA PHE A 120 29.19 8.00 0.87
C PHE A 120 30.55 8.26 1.53
N LYS A 121 31.66 7.81 0.92
CA LYS A 121 33.01 8.02 1.49
C LYS A 121 33.35 9.51 1.73
N PRO A 122 33.15 10.44 0.76
CA PRO A 122 33.39 11.86 0.98
C PRO A 122 32.37 12.51 1.92
N PHE A 123 31.19 11.91 2.12
CA PHE A 123 30.21 12.39 3.09
C PHE A 123 30.71 12.14 4.51
N VAL A 124 31.11 10.91 4.82
CA VAL A 124 31.65 10.54 6.15
C VAL A 124 32.92 11.33 6.46
N ALA A 125 33.82 11.49 5.48
CA ALA A 125 35.04 12.27 5.67
C ALA A 125 34.79 13.76 6.01
N ARG A 126 33.66 14.33 5.57
CA ARG A 126 33.32 15.74 5.80
C ARG A 126 32.38 15.97 6.98
N ARG A 127 31.53 15.00 7.30
CA ARG A 127 30.43 15.15 8.27
C ARG A 127 30.58 14.27 9.52
N GLY A 128 31.52 13.33 9.50
CA GLY A 128 31.64 12.30 10.53
C GLY A 128 30.79 11.08 10.23
N SER A 129 30.99 10.03 11.03
CA SER A 129 30.30 8.75 10.90
C SER A 129 28.83 8.86 11.33
N VAL A 130 27.97 8.10 10.65
CA VAL A 130 26.53 8.01 10.94
C VAL A 130 26.27 6.72 11.70
N ALA A 131 25.50 6.81 12.79
CA ALA A 131 25.07 5.64 13.56
C ALA A 131 23.92 4.89 12.86
N HIS A 132 22.89 5.61 12.39
CA HIS A 132 21.73 5.04 11.72
C HIS A 132 21.51 5.64 10.33
N ILE A 133 21.48 4.77 9.32
CA ILE A 133 21.22 5.12 7.93
C ILE A 133 19.83 4.62 7.52
N TYR A 134 19.03 5.51 6.93
CA TYR A 134 17.70 5.17 6.44
C TYR A 134 17.62 5.30 4.93
N GLY A 135 16.92 4.39 4.27
CA GLY A 135 16.61 4.46 2.85
C GLY A 135 15.51 3.48 2.45
N ASP A 136 15.18 3.47 1.17
CA ASP A 136 14.18 2.56 0.63
C ASP A 136 14.74 1.14 0.42
N ASN A 137 13.87 0.17 0.16
CA ASN A 137 14.25 -1.22 -0.15
C ASN A 137 14.92 -1.37 -1.53
N ALA A 138 15.53 -0.32 -2.09
CA ALA A 138 16.30 -0.46 -3.32
C ALA A 138 17.41 -1.48 -3.12
N THR A 139 17.51 -2.46 -4.02
CA THR A 139 18.49 -3.55 -3.96
C THR A 139 19.93 -3.04 -3.87
N ASN A 140 20.22 -1.90 -4.49
CA ASN A 140 21.51 -1.21 -4.42
C ASN A 140 21.82 -0.67 -3.02
N PHE A 141 20.81 -0.17 -2.33
CA PHE A 141 20.93 0.33 -0.97
C PHE A 141 21.14 -0.83 0.03
N ILE A 142 20.40 -1.93 -0.15
CA ILE A 142 20.59 -3.17 0.61
C ILE A 142 21.99 -3.75 0.40
N GLY A 143 22.47 -3.77 -0.85
CA GLY A 143 23.83 -4.21 -1.18
C GLY A 143 24.91 -3.32 -0.56
N ALA A 144 24.72 -2.00 -0.58
CA ALA A 144 25.67 -1.04 -0.04
C ALA A 144 25.74 -1.09 1.48
N SER A 145 24.60 -1.14 2.14
CA SER A 145 24.52 -1.33 3.59
C SER A 145 25.31 -2.56 4.04
N LYS A 146 25.11 -3.71 3.38
CA LYS A 146 25.86 -4.95 3.69
C LYS A 146 27.37 -4.79 3.56
N ILE A 147 27.84 -3.98 2.60
CA ILE A 147 29.27 -3.72 2.40
C ILE A 147 29.80 -2.68 3.38
N LEU A 148 29.03 -1.65 3.72
CA LEU A 148 29.39 -0.65 4.71
C LEU A 148 29.53 -1.28 6.10
N VAL A 149 28.57 -2.12 6.49
CA VAL A 149 28.60 -2.87 7.77
C VAL A 149 29.83 -3.79 7.85
N LYS A 150 30.22 -4.43 6.73
CA LYS A 150 31.38 -5.34 6.68
C LYS A 150 32.74 -4.64 6.54
N GLY A 151 32.80 -3.56 5.76
CA GLY A 151 34.05 -2.87 5.42
C GLY A 151 34.55 -1.91 6.49
N TYR A 152 33.67 -1.41 7.35
CA TYR A 152 34.02 -0.45 8.39
C TYR A 152 34.64 -1.09 9.65
N GLN A 153 34.50 -2.41 9.81
CA GLN A 153 35.03 -3.14 10.97
C GLN A 153 36.57 -3.32 10.95
N HIS A 154 37.26 -2.89 9.89
CA HIS A 154 38.67 -3.20 9.67
C HIS A 154 39.66 -2.03 9.83
N ASP A 155 39.19 -0.80 10.03
CA ASP A 155 40.08 0.36 10.21
C ASP A 155 40.22 0.70 11.71
N LYS A 156 41.26 0.16 12.34
CA LYS A 156 41.51 0.23 13.80
C LYS A 156 42.32 1.47 14.24
N THR A 157 42.49 2.47 13.37
CA THR A 157 43.62 3.40 13.50
C THR A 157 43.27 4.79 14.06
N THR A 158 42.35 4.92 15.03
CA THR A 158 42.23 6.18 15.78
C THR A 158 41.55 6.01 17.16
N ASP A 159 42.34 6.07 18.23
CA ASP A 159 41.89 6.06 19.64
C ASP A 159 41.35 7.42 20.11
N ASP A 160 40.51 8.06 19.29
CA ASP A 160 39.83 9.30 19.67
C ASP A 160 38.31 9.10 19.68
N VAL A 161 37.54 10.07 20.18
CA VAL A 161 36.05 10.03 20.28
C VAL A 161 35.37 9.54 18.98
N ILE A 162 36.02 9.78 17.84
CA ILE A 162 35.67 9.27 16.51
C ILE A 162 35.68 7.73 16.47
N GLY A 163 36.70 7.06 17.00
CA GLY A 163 36.80 5.60 17.10
C GLY A 163 35.73 4.94 17.97
N LYS A 164 35.14 5.67 18.94
CA LYS A 164 33.96 5.20 19.69
C LYS A 164 32.69 5.22 18.85
N LEU A 165 32.50 6.21 17.98
CA LEU A 165 31.41 6.20 16.99
C LEU A 165 31.64 5.14 15.90
N GLN A 166 32.89 4.83 15.56
CA GLN A 166 33.22 3.79 14.57
C GLN A 166 32.92 2.36 15.05
N ARG A 167 32.80 2.12 16.36
CA ARG A 167 32.44 0.81 16.94
C ARG A 167 30.95 0.48 16.83
N VAL A 168 30.09 1.49 16.67
CA VAL A 168 28.68 1.28 16.38
C VAL A 168 28.60 1.09 14.87
N GLY A 169 28.63 -0.16 14.42
CA GLY A 169 28.42 -0.48 13.01
C GLY A 169 27.17 0.26 12.52
N THR A 170 27.27 0.92 11.37
CA THR A 170 26.16 1.72 10.85
C THR A 170 24.95 0.83 10.63
N GLU A 171 23.93 1.00 11.48
CA GLU A 171 22.69 0.26 11.37
C GLU A 171 21.91 0.85 10.19
N SER A 172 21.43 -0.01 9.30
CA SER A 172 20.66 0.42 8.14
C SER A 172 19.23 -0.02 8.30
N ASP A 173 18.35 0.96 8.48
CA ASP A 173 16.93 0.75 8.64
C ASP A 173 16.24 0.90 7.29
N PHE A 174 15.60 -0.17 6.87
CA PHE A 174 14.85 -0.24 5.63
C PHE A 174 13.35 -0.33 5.91
N ASN A 175 12.54 0.31 5.07
CA ASN A 175 11.09 0.26 5.21
C ASN A 175 10.56 -1.18 5.10
N THR A 176 9.45 -1.47 5.78
CA THR A 176 8.72 -2.73 5.56
C THR A 176 8.29 -2.85 4.09
N PRO A 177 8.45 -4.03 3.45
CA PRO A 177 8.04 -4.23 2.06
C PRO A 177 6.61 -3.77 1.83
N ALA A 178 6.36 -3.02 0.75
CA ALA A 178 5.05 -2.47 0.36
C ALA A 178 4.44 -1.39 1.29
N SER A 179 5.11 -0.93 2.34
CA SER A 179 4.63 0.21 3.13
C SER A 179 5.07 1.54 2.51
N LEU A 180 4.40 1.95 1.41
CA LEU A 180 4.60 3.25 0.74
C LEU A 180 4.50 4.45 1.70
N HIS A 181 3.77 4.27 2.81
CA HIS A 181 3.58 5.29 3.82
C HIS A 181 4.91 5.79 4.43
N PHE A 182 5.85 4.89 4.72
CA PHE A 182 7.17 5.28 5.27
C PHE A 182 8.08 5.94 4.22
N GLY A 183 7.70 5.89 2.94
CA GLY A 183 8.40 6.59 1.86
C GLY A 183 8.21 8.11 1.88
N ARG A 184 7.24 8.65 2.64
CA ARG A 184 6.85 10.06 2.52
C ARG A 184 7.94 11.07 2.88
N LEU A 185 8.78 10.79 3.87
CA LEU A 185 9.89 11.69 4.22
C LEU A 185 10.90 11.76 3.06
N TRP A 186 11.21 10.61 2.45
CA TRP A 186 12.08 10.49 1.29
C TRP A 186 11.48 11.16 0.06
N GLU A 187 10.19 10.96 -0.20
CA GLU A 187 9.47 11.62 -1.30
C GLU A 187 9.40 13.14 -1.11
N ALA A 188 9.21 13.61 0.13
CA ALA A 188 9.25 15.04 0.44
C ALA A 188 10.65 15.62 0.20
N GLY A 189 11.71 14.91 0.60
CA GLY A 189 13.09 15.27 0.31
C GLY A 189 13.37 15.34 -1.20
N VAL A 190 12.97 14.32 -1.96
CA VAL A 190 13.07 14.30 -3.43
C VAL A 190 12.31 15.47 -4.05
N LYS A 191 11.08 15.74 -3.58
CA LYS A 191 10.24 16.82 -4.09
C LYS A 191 10.85 18.18 -3.82
N SER A 192 11.38 18.40 -2.61
CA SER A 192 12.08 19.62 -2.23
C SER A 192 13.33 19.83 -3.11
N MET A 193 14.15 18.79 -3.26
CA MET A 193 15.36 18.89 -4.08
C MET A 193 15.02 19.15 -5.55
N LYS A 194 14.04 18.44 -6.13
CA LYS A 194 13.57 18.69 -7.51
C LYS A 194 13.03 20.11 -7.67
N HIS A 195 12.35 20.64 -6.65
CA HIS A 195 11.84 22.01 -6.68
C HIS A 195 12.98 23.03 -6.79
N HIS A 196 14.01 22.90 -5.95
CA HIS A 196 15.17 23.80 -5.97
C HIS A 196 16.02 23.62 -7.23
N LEU A 197 16.28 22.38 -7.64
CA LEU A 197 17.07 22.09 -8.85
C LEU A 197 16.44 22.69 -10.12
N ARG A 198 15.11 22.62 -10.26
CA ARG A 198 14.40 23.22 -11.41
C ARG A 198 14.49 24.75 -11.46
N ARG A 199 14.69 25.40 -10.31
CA ARG A 199 14.78 26.86 -10.23
C ARG A 199 16.20 27.37 -10.45
N VAL A 200 17.19 26.60 -10.01
CA VAL A 200 18.61 26.93 -10.17
C VAL A 200 19.13 26.52 -11.55
N SER A 201 18.72 25.35 -12.04
CA SER A 201 19.12 24.81 -13.33
C SER A 201 17.93 24.87 -14.27
N GLN A 202 17.98 25.75 -15.28
CA GLN A 202 16.88 26.01 -16.23
C GLN A 202 16.61 24.82 -17.22
N TYR A 203 16.89 23.57 -16.84
CA TYR A 203 16.79 22.38 -17.71
C TYR A 203 15.68 21.37 -17.35
N ARG A 204 15.30 20.60 -18.39
CA ARG A 204 14.15 19.68 -18.55
C ARG A 204 13.95 18.63 -17.44
N LYS A 205 12.67 18.22 -17.30
CA LYS A 205 12.07 17.22 -16.39
C LYS A 205 13.03 16.14 -15.84
N ILE A 206 13.30 16.19 -14.53
CA ILE A 206 13.91 15.09 -13.74
C ILE A 206 12.84 14.03 -13.42
N SER A 207 12.94 12.84 -14.02
CA SER A 207 12.02 11.70 -13.79
C SER A 207 12.24 11.05 -12.41
N LYS A 208 11.26 10.24 -11.97
CA LYS A 208 11.38 9.37 -10.79
C LYS A 208 12.07 8.07 -11.25
N ALA A 209 13.05 7.58 -10.51
CA ALA A 209 13.40 6.16 -10.49
C ALA A 209 12.59 5.53 -9.35
#